data_AF-A0A914YP98-F1
#
_entry.id   AF-A0A914YP98-F1
#
_cell.length_a   1.000
_cell.length_b   1.000
_cell.length_c   1.000
_cell.angle_alpha   90.00
_cell.angle_beta   90.00
_cell.angle_gamma   90.00
#
_symmetry.space_group_name_H-M   'P 1'
#
loop_
_entity.id
_entity.type
_entity.pdbx_description
1 polymer ?
#
loop_
_entity_poly.entity_id
_entity_poly.type
_entity_poly.pdbx_seq_one_letter_code
_entity_poly.pdbx_strand_id
1 'polypeptide(L)' 'MQRFHDICKIYAENISPHSKFRYRELLNRIESNVRQLRQCVATHTDSETKALTDAEQTLRHIMQVIHR' A
#
# COMPACT_ATOMS: atom_id res chain seq x y z
N MET A 1 8.56 -7.03 3.23
CA MET A 1 7.37 -6.16 3.33
C MET A 1 7.04 -5.75 4.74
N GLN A 2 7.16 -6.63 5.75
CA GLN A 2 6.90 -6.29 7.15
C GLN A 2 7.67 -5.04 7.63
N ARG A 3 8.99 -4.96 7.36
CA ARG A 3 9.79 -3.77 7.67
C ARG A 3 9.26 -2.47 7.04
N PHE A 4 8.80 -2.50 5.78
CA PHE A 4 8.25 -1.31 5.11
C PHE A 4 6.95 -0.87 5.78
N HIS A 5 6.03 -1.82 6.02
CA HIS A 5 4.78 -1.54 6.69
C HIS A 5 4.99 -1.01 8.12
N ASP A 6 5.92 -1.59 8.88
CA ASP A 6 6.24 -1.16 10.24
C ASP A 6 6.83 0.26 10.27
N ILE A 7 7.75 0.58 9.34
CA ILE A 7 8.31 1.94 9.19
C ILE A 7 7.20 2.93 8.83
N CYS A 8 6.35 2.60 7.86
CA CYS A 8 5.24 3.48 7.48
C CYS A 8 4.22 3.64 8.63
N LYS A 9 3.94 2.58 9.39
CA LYS A 9 3.04 2.64 10.54
C LYS A 9 3.56 3.57 11.64
N ILE A 10 4.87 3.58 11.89
CA ILE A 10 5.52 4.56 12.79
C ILE A 10 5.42 5.97 12.19
N TYR A 11 5.67 6.12 10.89
CA TYR A 11 5.56 7.40 10.20
C TYR A 11 4.14 8.00 10.26
N ALA A 12 3.10 7.17 10.36
CA ALA A 12 1.71 7.62 10.53
C ALA A 12 1.51 8.56 11.73
N GLU A 13 2.38 8.51 12.74
CA GLU A 13 2.35 9.42 13.89
C GLU A 13 2.77 10.86 13.53
N ASN A 14 3.49 11.04 12.42
CA ASN A 14 3.90 12.34 11.88
C ASN A 14 2.96 12.90 10.80
N ILE A 15 1.98 12.11 10.35
CA ILE A 15 0.96 12.55 9.39
C ILE A 15 -0.07 13.42 10.13
N SER A 16 -0.58 14.45 9.46
CA SER A 16 -1.64 15.30 10.03
C SER A 16 -2.84 14.45 10.49
N PRO A 17 -3.48 14.79 11.62
CA PRO A 17 -4.57 13.97 12.19
C PRO A 17 -5.70 13.66 11.19
N HIS A 18 -6.02 14.64 10.34
CA HIS A 18 -7.03 14.51 9.28
C HIS A 18 -6.65 13.45 8.23
N SER A 19 -5.37 13.36 7.87
CA SER A 19 -4.87 12.46 6.83
C SER A 19 -4.47 11.08 7.37
N LYS A 20 -4.30 10.93 8.70
CA LYS A 20 -3.80 9.72 9.36
C LYS A 20 -4.67 8.49 9.09
N PHE A 21 -5.99 8.64 9.10
CA PHE A 21 -6.91 7.54 8.78
C PHE A 21 -6.72 7.05 7.34
N ARG A 22 -6.74 7.98 6.37
CA ARG A 22 -6.54 7.68 4.95
C ARG A 22 -5.17 7.06 4.69
N TYR A 23 -4.12 7.56 5.35
CA TYR A 23 -2.79 7.00 5.26
C TYR A 23 -2.75 5.53 5.71
N ARG A 24 -3.32 5.22 6.89
CA ARG A 24 -3.40 3.84 7.40
C ARG A 24 -4.22 2.92 6.49
N GLU A 25 -5.33 3.41 5.93
CA GLU A 25 -6.13 2.66 4.96
C GLU A 25 -5.30 2.29 3.72
N LEU A 26 -4.55 3.24 3.15
CA LEU A 26 -3.68 3.00 2.01
C LEU A 26 -2.54 2.02 2.33
N LEU A 27 -2.00 2.05 3.55
CA LEU A 27 -1.02 1.05 4.01
C LEU A 27 -1.59 -0.37 4.08
N ASN A 28 -2.81 -0.54 4.59
CA ASN A 28 -3.46 -1.84 4.59
C ASN A 28 -3.74 -2.33 3.15
N ARG A 29 -4.09 -1.40 2.25
CA ARG A 29 -4.35 -1.70 0.84
C ARG A 29 -3.09 -2.16 0.12
N ILE A 30 -1.92 -1.55 0.37
CA ILE A 30 -0.67 -2.02 -0.26
C ILE A 30 -0.25 -3.41 0.26
N GLU A 31 -0.51 -3.74 1.53
CA GLU A 31 -0.29 -5.11 2.02
C GLU A 31 -1.19 -6.12 1.31
N SER A 32 -2.46 -5.78 1.10
CA SER A 32 -3.40 -6.61 0.35
C SER A 32 -2.92 -6.84 -1.08
N ASN A 33 -2.50 -5.78 -1.78
CA ASN A 33 -1.98 -5.88 -3.15
C ASN A 33 -0.74 -6.78 -3.22
N VAL A 34 0.16 -6.70 -2.24
CA VAL A 34 1.31 -7.63 -2.17
C VAL A 34 0.89 -9.07 -1.94
N ARG A 35 -0.11 -9.33 -1.10
CA ARG A 35 -0.64 -10.70 -0.91
C ARG A 35 -1.24 -11.21 -2.21
N GLN A 36 -2.00 -10.38 -2.93
CA GLN A 36 -2.56 -10.71 -4.23
C GLN A 36 -1.47 -10.98 -5.28
N LEU A 37 -0.41 -10.17 -5.34
CA LEU A 37 0.73 -10.40 -6.22
C LEU A 37 1.41 -11.75 -5.94
N ARG A 38 1.65 -12.07 -4.66
CA ARG A 38 2.20 -13.39 -4.27
C ARG A 38 1.27 -14.53 -4.69
N GLN A 39 -0.04 -14.32 -4.60
CA GLN A 39 -1.01 -15.31 -5.01
C GLN A 39 -1.05 -15.47 -6.53
N CYS A 40 -0.98 -14.38 -7.31
CA CYS A 40 -0.93 -14.43 -8.78
C CYS A 40 0.26 -15.25 -9.27
N VAL A 41 1.43 -15.08 -8.64
CA VAL A 41 2.63 -15.88 -8.93
C VAL A 41 2.41 -17.35 -8.61
N ALA A 42 1.72 -17.67 -7.51
CA ALA A 42 1.45 -19.05 -7.12
C ALA A 42 0.37 -19.75 -7.98
N THR A 43 -0.59 -19.00 -8.51
CA THR A 43 -1.73 -19.54 -9.27
C THR A 43 -1.63 -19.34 -10.78
N HIS A 44 -0.55 -18.73 -11.29
CA HIS A 44 -0.33 -18.40 -12.71
C HIS A 44 -1.53 -17.72 -13.37
N THR A 45 -2.16 -16.79 -12.65
CA THR A 45 -3.32 -16.03 -13.14
C THR A 45 -2.85 -14.75 -13.83
N ASP A 46 -3.40 -14.45 -15.01
CA ASP A 46 -3.12 -13.22 -15.82
C ASP A 46 -3.52 -11.89 -15.14
N SER A 47 -3.91 -11.93 -13.86
CA SER A 47 -4.25 -10.76 -13.06
C SER A 47 -3.03 -10.01 -12.49
N GLU A 48 -1.80 -10.47 -12.74
CA GLU A 48 -0.56 -9.85 -12.24
C GLU A 48 -0.45 -8.38 -12.65
N THR A 49 -0.67 -8.06 -13.93
CA THR A 49 -0.58 -6.69 -14.46
C THR A 49 -1.56 -5.75 -13.77
N LYS A 50 -2.77 -6.24 -13.45
CA LYS A 50 -3.78 -5.47 -12.73
C LYS A 50 -3.37 -5.24 -11.28
N ALA A 51 -2.93 -6.28 -10.59
CA ALA A 51 -2.47 -6.18 -9.20
C ALA A 51 -1.25 -5.24 -9.06
N LEU A 52 -0.36 -5.23 -10.06
CA LEU A 52 0.79 -4.33 -10.12
C LEU A 52 0.34 -2.87 -10.33
N THR A 53 -0.59 -2.64 -11.27
CA THR A 53 -1.18 -1.31 -11.51
C THR A 53 -1.86 -0.77 -10.24
N ASP A 54 -2.63 -1.61 -9.55
CA ASP A 54 -3.31 -1.23 -8.31
C ASP A 54 -2.32 -0.92 -7.17
N ALA A 55 -1.19 -1.64 -7.10
CA ALA A 55 -0.10 -1.36 -6.16
C ALA A 55 0.56 0.00 -6.44
N GLU A 56 0.88 0.29 -7.70
CA GLU A 56 1.46 1.58 -8.09
C GLU A 56 0.54 2.75 -7.78
N GLN A 57 -0.75 2.65 -8.10
CA GLN A 57 -1.73 3.69 -7.77
C GLN A 57 -1.84 3.92 -6.27
N THR A 58 -1.83 2.84 -5.47
CA THR A 58 -1.87 2.93 -4.01
C THR A 58 -0.64 3.66 -3.47
N LEU A 59 0.56 3.36 -3.98
CA LEU A 59 1.80 4.05 -3.61
C LEU A 59 1.76 5.54 -3.97
N ARG A 60 1.21 5.90 -5.14
CA ARG A 60 1.03 7.31 -5.53
C ARG A 60 0.10 8.05 -4.57
N HIS A 61 -1.01 7.44 -4.17
CA HIS A 61 -1.90 8.03 -3.17
C HIS A 61 -1.22 8.20 -1.81
N ILE A 62 -0.39 7.24 -1.39
CA ILE A 62 0.40 7.35 -0.16
C ILE A 62 1.32 8.58 -0.24
N MET A 63 2.07 8.72 -1.34
CA MET A 63 2.94 9.88 -1.55
C MET A 63 2.17 11.21 -1.55
N GLN A 64 0.99 11.26 -2.15
CA GLN A 64 0.14 12.46 -2.11
C GLN A 64 -0.29 12.83 -0.69
N VAL A 65 -0.59 11.83 0.15
CA VAL A 65 -0.99 12.05 1.54
C VAL A 65 0.20 12.51 2.40
N ILE A 66 1.40 12.01 2.12
CA ILE A 66 2.64 12.41 2.82
C ILE A 66 3.05 13.85 2.46
N HIS A 67 2.96 14.23 1.18
CA HIS A 67 3.36 15.55 0.70
C HIS A 67 2.31 16.66 0.90
N ARG A 68 1.23 16.38 1.62
CA ARG A 68 0.11 17.30 1.80
C ARG A 68 0.23 18.15 3.05
#